data_AF-B5VEL9-F1
#
_entry.id   AF-B5VEL9-F1
#
_cell.length_a   1.000
_cell.length_b   1.000
_cell.length_c   1.000
_cell.angle_alpha   90.00
_cell.angle_beta   90.00
_cell.angle_gamma   90.00
#
_symmetry.space_group_name_H-M   'P 1'
#
loop_
_entity.id
_entity.type
_entity.pdbx_description
1 polymer ?
#
loop_
_entity_poly.entity_id
_entity_poly.type
_entity_poly.pdbx_seq_one_letter_code
_entity_poly.pdbx_strand_id
1 'polypeptide(L)'
;MLEALFRDSVEEAINDSIKQGVVLAVYNTARDDQWLKSWFKGDDVSLDTLAEHSIWLRLVKDTEQFQLFEQVFPNVVVPSIYLIRAGKIELIIQGEDDRHWEKLLTCIGIKDKKAGESSSRETNPGLAREEKSSRDVHRKNARERIAETTLEIQRREQLKQRKLAEEERERIIRLVRADRAERKALDETHHRTLDDDKPLDVHDYIKDAQKLHSSKCVLQIRMTDGKTL
;
A
#
# COMPACT_ATOMS: atom_id res chain seq x y z
N MET A 1 27.90 -7.85 -7.71
CA MET A 1 26.85 -8.74 -8.23
C MET A 1 25.48 -8.34 -7.74
N LEU A 2 25.25 -8.18 -6.41
CA LEU A 2 24.00 -7.61 -5.88
C LEU A 2 23.68 -6.19 -6.34
N GLU A 3 24.69 -5.34 -6.51
CA GLU A 3 24.55 -3.94 -6.98
C GLU A 3 23.73 -3.83 -8.29
N ALA A 4 23.84 -4.81 -9.19
CA ALA A 4 23.13 -4.80 -10.47
C ALA A 4 21.61 -5.01 -10.35
N LEU A 5 21.14 -5.48 -9.18
CA LEU A 5 19.72 -5.70 -8.91
C LEU A 5 19.01 -4.39 -8.51
N PHE A 6 19.75 -3.46 -7.90
CA PHE A 6 19.17 -2.24 -7.34
C PHE A 6 19.02 -1.16 -8.41
N ARG A 7 17.89 -0.45 -8.37
CA ARG A 7 17.66 0.74 -9.19
C ARG A 7 18.22 1.97 -8.48
N ASP A 8 18.79 2.88 -9.27
CA ASP A 8 19.35 4.14 -8.76
C ASP A 8 18.28 5.21 -8.53
N SER A 9 17.18 5.14 -9.27
CA SER A 9 16.05 6.08 -9.19
C SER A 9 14.90 5.50 -8.37
N VAL A 10 14.65 6.11 -7.22
CA VAL A 10 13.54 5.74 -6.32
C VAL A 10 12.19 5.98 -6.99
N GLU A 11 12.00 7.14 -7.62
CA GLU A 11 10.74 7.51 -8.27
C GLU A 11 10.39 6.59 -9.43
N GLU A 12 11.38 6.23 -10.25
CA GLU A 12 11.20 5.32 -11.37
C GLU A 12 10.83 3.92 -10.88
N ALA A 13 11.57 3.41 -9.89
CA ALA A 13 11.31 2.09 -9.31
C ALA A 13 9.92 1.98 -8.67
N ILE A 14 9.47 3.02 -7.96
CA ILE A 14 8.12 3.05 -7.38
C ILE A 14 7.07 3.06 -8.49
N ASN A 15 7.21 3.95 -9.48
CA ASN A 15 6.25 4.05 -10.58
C ASN A 15 6.17 2.75 -11.38
N ASP A 16 7.31 2.12 -11.65
CA ASP A 16 7.36 0.87 -12.40
C ASP A 16 6.77 -0.29 -11.61
N SER A 17 6.94 -0.31 -10.28
CA SER A 17 6.35 -1.37 -9.44
C SER A 17 4.83 -1.31 -9.49
N ILE A 18 4.28 -0.10 -9.50
CA ILE A 18 2.84 0.15 -9.60
C ILE A 18 2.33 -0.19 -11.00
N LYS A 19 3.03 0.24 -12.05
CA LYS A 19 2.64 -0.01 -13.46
C LYS A 19 2.67 -1.50 -13.81
N GLN A 20 3.72 -2.21 -13.38
CA GLN A 20 3.91 -3.64 -13.67
C GLN A 20 3.14 -4.53 -12.69
N GLY A 21 2.66 -3.99 -11.56
CA GLY A 21 1.95 -4.76 -10.53
C GLY A 21 2.85 -5.74 -9.75
N VAL A 22 4.16 -5.51 -9.78
CA VAL A 22 5.19 -6.36 -9.16
C VAL A 22 5.53 -5.87 -7.75
N VAL A 23 6.25 -6.69 -6.98
CA VAL A 23 6.69 -6.32 -5.62
C VAL A 23 7.80 -5.29 -5.70
N LEU A 24 7.67 -4.22 -4.92
CA LEU A 24 8.77 -3.32 -4.60
C LEU A 24 9.49 -3.84 -3.36
N ALA A 25 10.73 -4.28 -3.52
CA ALA A 25 11.61 -4.70 -2.44
C ALA A 25 12.53 -3.55 -2.05
N VAL A 26 12.29 -2.96 -0.88
CA VAL A 26 13.10 -1.86 -0.34
C VAL A 26 14.06 -2.42 0.71
N TYR A 27 15.34 -2.43 0.39
CA TYR A 27 16.41 -2.84 1.29
C TYR A 27 17.01 -1.62 2.01
N ASN A 28 16.90 -1.61 3.34
CA ASN A 28 17.44 -0.57 4.20
C ASN A 28 18.75 -1.03 4.85
N THR A 29 19.80 -0.24 4.71
CA THR A 29 21.15 -0.58 5.23
C THR A 29 21.86 0.60 5.91
N ALA A 30 22.76 0.30 6.85
CA ALA A 30 23.64 1.26 7.51
C ALA A 30 24.95 1.53 6.74
N ARG A 31 25.05 1.09 5.47
CA ARG A 31 26.16 1.22 4.47
C ARG A 31 26.87 -0.08 4.10
N ASP A 32 26.58 -1.19 4.78
CA ASP A 32 27.09 -2.51 4.41
C ASP A 32 25.98 -3.46 3.94
N ASP A 33 26.35 -4.44 3.14
CA ASP A 33 25.42 -5.48 2.68
C ASP A 33 25.73 -6.84 3.28
N GLN A 34 26.50 -6.88 4.39
CA GLN A 34 26.92 -8.16 4.96
C GLN A 34 25.72 -8.97 5.42
N TRP A 35 24.75 -8.30 6.04
CA TRP A 35 23.51 -8.92 6.47
C TRP A 35 22.74 -9.53 5.28
N LEU A 36 22.53 -8.78 4.20
CA LEU A 36 21.83 -9.30 3.03
C LEU A 36 22.60 -10.47 2.39
N LYS A 37 23.92 -10.31 2.21
CA LYS A 37 24.78 -11.35 1.62
C LYS A 37 24.84 -12.63 2.45
N SER A 38 24.59 -12.57 3.77
CA SER A 38 24.66 -13.74 4.65
C SER A 38 23.59 -14.80 4.34
N TRP A 39 22.43 -14.39 3.82
CA TRP A 39 21.30 -15.28 3.55
C TRP A 39 20.76 -15.19 2.12
N PHE A 40 21.20 -14.21 1.32
CA PHE A 40 20.79 -14.05 -0.07
C PHE A 40 21.42 -15.14 -0.96
N LYS A 41 20.60 -16.10 -1.41
CA LYS A 41 21.05 -17.24 -2.23
C LYS A 41 20.87 -16.97 -3.72
N GLY A 42 21.62 -15.99 -4.23
CA GLY A 42 21.60 -15.59 -5.66
C GLY A 42 22.01 -16.70 -6.63
N ASP A 43 22.57 -17.81 -6.14
CA ASP A 43 22.91 -18.99 -6.95
C ASP A 43 21.70 -19.92 -7.18
N ASP A 44 20.67 -19.88 -6.32
CA ASP A 44 19.47 -20.72 -6.44
C ASP A 44 18.43 -20.11 -7.40
N VAL A 45 18.40 -18.78 -7.55
CA VAL A 45 17.49 -18.04 -8.44
C VAL A 45 18.28 -16.97 -9.19
N SER A 46 18.21 -16.96 -10.53
CA SER A 46 18.90 -15.94 -11.32
C SER A 46 18.37 -14.54 -10.98
N LEU A 47 19.30 -13.57 -10.91
CA LEU A 47 18.96 -12.17 -10.66
C LEU A 47 17.97 -11.63 -11.70
N ASP A 48 18.01 -12.13 -12.93
CA ASP A 48 17.07 -11.76 -13.99
C ASP A 48 15.64 -12.17 -13.65
N THR A 49 15.42 -13.40 -13.15
CA THR A 49 14.08 -13.84 -12.72
C THR A 49 13.58 -13.01 -11.54
N LEU A 50 14.48 -12.61 -10.64
CA LEU A 50 14.14 -11.72 -9.54
C LEU A 50 13.74 -10.33 -10.04
N ALA A 51 14.48 -9.78 -10.99
CA ALA A 51 14.21 -8.48 -11.62
C ALA A 51 12.92 -8.48 -12.47
N GLU A 52 12.52 -9.62 -13.04
CA GLU A 52 11.25 -9.77 -13.75
C GLU A 52 10.03 -9.71 -12.82
N HIS A 53 10.16 -10.21 -11.60
CA HIS A 53 9.03 -10.36 -10.66
C HIS A 53 9.05 -9.34 -9.52
N SER A 54 10.13 -8.56 -9.40
CA SER A 54 10.29 -7.57 -8.34
C SER A 54 11.25 -6.46 -8.74
N ILE A 55 10.98 -5.28 -8.20
CA ILE A 55 11.84 -4.10 -8.36
C ILE A 55 12.53 -3.84 -7.03
N TRP A 56 13.85 -3.68 -7.07
CA TRP A 56 14.67 -3.54 -5.87
C TRP A 56 15.21 -2.14 -5.72
N LEU A 57 15.07 -1.59 -4.51
CA LEU A 57 15.63 -0.31 -4.10
C LEU A 57 16.53 -0.52 -2.90
N ARG A 58 17.66 0.19 -2.89
CA ARG A 58 18.57 0.25 -1.75
C ARG A 58 18.52 1.63 -1.14
N LEU A 59 18.11 1.71 0.12
CA LEU A 59 18.11 2.93 0.91
C LEU A 59 19.19 2.83 1.98
N VAL A 60 20.06 3.84 1.99
CA VAL A 60 21.13 3.94 2.98
C VAL A 60 20.65 4.85 4.10
N LYS A 61 20.82 4.40 5.35
CA LYS A 61 20.52 5.20 6.54
C LYS A 61 21.19 6.58 6.46
N ASP A 62 20.50 7.59 6.95
CA ASP A 62 20.92 9.00 6.96
C ASP A 62 20.98 9.67 5.57
N THR A 63 20.43 9.05 4.52
CA THR A 63 20.19 9.71 3.24
C THR A 63 18.81 10.36 3.19
N GLU A 64 18.64 11.36 2.32
CA GLU A 64 17.34 12.02 2.10
C GLU A 64 16.25 11.01 1.72
N GLN A 65 16.57 10.05 0.86
CA GLN A 65 15.63 9.01 0.42
C GLN A 65 15.18 8.11 1.58
N PHE A 66 16.10 7.76 2.49
CA PHE A 66 15.76 7.00 3.69
C PHE A 66 14.87 7.80 4.65
N GLN A 67 15.15 9.10 4.83
CA GLN A 67 14.32 9.97 5.67
C GLN A 67 12.89 10.09 5.13
N LEU A 68 12.74 10.23 3.81
CA LEU A 68 11.43 10.23 3.16
C LEU A 68 10.69 8.90 3.37
N PHE A 69 11.40 7.77 3.27
CA PHE A 69 10.82 6.46 3.53
C PHE A 69 10.37 6.31 5.00
N GLU A 70 11.18 6.80 5.95
CA GLU A 70 10.86 6.77 7.39
C GLU A 70 9.66 7.67 7.76
N GLN A 71 9.43 8.77 7.03
CA GLN A 71 8.22 9.59 7.21
C GLN A 71 6.93 8.82 6.87
N VAL A 72 7.00 7.93 5.87
CA VAL A 72 5.86 7.10 5.46
C VAL A 72 5.72 5.88 6.38
N PHE A 73 6.85 5.29 6.78
CA PHE A 73 6.91 4.11 7.63
C PHE A 73 7.76 4.38 8.87
N PRO A 74 7.16 4.77 10.01
CA PRO A 74 7.92 5.16 11.19
C PRO A 74 8.65 3.97 11.84
N ASN A 75 9.79 4.24 12.48
CA ASN A 75 10.64 3.27 13.20
C ASN A 75 11.24 2.18 12.30
N VAL A 76 11.84 2.58 11.17
CA VAL A 76 12.51 1.64 10.25
C VAL A 76 13.73 1.03 10.94
N VAL A 77 13.72 -0.29 11.13
CA VAL A 77 14.86 -1.04 11.66
C VAL A 77 15.88 -1.23 10.54
N VAL A 78 17.17 -1.16 10.87
CA VAL A 78 18.27 -1.35 9.91
C VAL A 78 19.24 -2.40 10.47
N PRO A 79 19.64 -3.43 9.70
CA PRO A 79 19.24 -3.73 8.33
C PRO A 79 17.85 -4.38 8.23
N SER A 80 17.11 -4.09 7.15
CA SER A 80 15.79 -4.68 6.91
C SER A 80 15.39 -4.67 5.42
N ILE A 81 14.43 -5.52 5.04
CA ILE A 81 13.76 -5.48 3.73
C ILE A 81 12.26 -5.35 3.90
N TYR A 82 11.68 -4.38 3.21
CA TYR A 82 10.24 -4.17 3.11
C TYR A 82 9.77 -4.61 1.73
N LEU A 83 8.84 -5.55 1.68
CA LEU A 83 8.19 -5.98 0.45
C LEU A 83 6.82 -5.29 0.36
N ILE A 84 6.68 -4.42 -0.64
CA ILE A 84 5.53 -3.53 -0.81
C ILE A 84 4.85 -3.86 -2.14
N ARG A 85 3.54 -4.06 -2.10
CA ARG A 85 2.72 -4.22 -3.32
C ARG A 85 1.55 -3.25 -3.28
N ALA A 86 1.38 -2.47 -4.36
CA ALA A 86 0.31 -1.48 -4.48
C ALA A 86 0.19 -0.57 -3.24
N GLY A 87 1.33 -0.12 -2.70
CA GLY A 87 1.39 0.77 -1.53
C GLY A 87 1.12 0.09 -0.17
N LYS A 88 0.94 -1.24 -0.12
CA LYS A 88 0.78 -1.99 1.12
C LYS A 88 2.02 -2.83 1.41
N ILE A 89 2.46 -2.84 2.67
CA ILE A 89 3.52 -3.75 3.11
C ILE A 89 2.94 -5.17 3.22
N GLU A 90 3.46 -6.10 2.42
CA GLU A 90 3.11 -7.52 2.51
C GLU A 90 3.99 -8.25 3.53
N LEU A 91 5.28 -7.89 3.59
CA LEU A 91 6.24 -8.54 4.46
C LEU A 91 7.36 -7.59 4.87
N ILE A 92 7.83 -7.73 6.12
CA ILE A 92 9.06 -7.10 6.62
C ILE A 92 10.02 -8.22 7.04
N ILE A 93 11.25 -8.16 6.54
CA ILE A 93 12.34 -9.08 6.89
C ILE A 93 13.36 -8.29 7.70
N GLN A 94 13.65 -8.75 8.91
CA GLN A 94 14.55 -8.08 9.86
C GLN A 94 15.09 -9.10 10.87
N GLY A 95 16.21 -8.77 11.51
CA GLY A 95 16.85 -9.63 12.52
C GLY A 95 17.68 -10.75 11.92
N GLU A 96 17.88 -11.84 12.66
CA GLU A 96 18.57 -13.05 12.21
C GLU A 96 17.56 -14.21 12.16
N ASP A 97 17.26 -14.70 10.96
CA ASP A 97 16.39 -15.87 10.75
C ASP A 97 16.81 -16.61 9.46
N ASP A 98 17.00 -17.91 9.59
CA ASP A 98 17.43 -18.80 8.50
C ASP A 98 16.42 -18.88 7.34
N ARG A 99 15.17 -18.47 7.57
CA ARG A 99 14.07 -18.53 6.58
C ARG A 99 13.84 -17.25 5.81
N HIS A 100 14.74 -16.26 5.91
CA HIS A 100 14.62 -15.00 5.16
C HIS A 100 14.47 -15.21 3.66
N TRP A 101 15.28 -16.09 3.08
CA TRP A 101 15.25 -16.38 1.65
C TRP A 101 13.92 -16.98 1.20
N GLU A 102 13.40 -17.98 1.93
CA GLU A 102 12.14 -18.64 1.62
C GLU A 102 10.95 -17.67 1.71
N LYS A 103 10.94 -16.82 2.75
CA LYS A 103 9.92 -15.79 2.93
C LYS A 103 9.92 -14.77 1.80
N LEU A 104 11.12 -14.35 1.37
CA LEU A 104 11.29 -13.43 0.24
C LEU A 104 10.74 -14.02 -1.05
N LEU A 105 11.16 -15.24 -1.43
CA LEU A 105 10.69 -15.89 -2.65
C LEU A 105 9.17 -16.14 -2.63
N THR A 106 8.64 -16.55 -1.49
CA THR A 106 7.20 -16.78 -1.31
C THR A 106 6.40 -15.50 -1.54
N CYS A 107 6.87 -14.37 -1.03
CA CYS A 107 6.20 -13.08 -1.18
C CYS A 107 6.31 -12.53 -2.62
N ILE A 108 7.45 -12.74 -3.28
CA ILE A 108 7.65 -12.33 -4.68
C ILE A 108 6.85 -13.24 -5.63
N GLY A 109 6.52 -14.46 -5.22
CA GLY A 109 5.78 -15.43 -6.02
C GLY A 109 6.67 -16.30 -6.91
N ILE A 110 7.97 -16.33 -6.63
CA ILE A 110 8.93 -17.21 -7.32
C ILE A 110 8.84 -18.58 -6.67
N LYS A 111 8.29 -19.56 -7.39
CA LYS A 111 8.28 -20.95 -6.95
C LYS A 111 9.69 -21.50 -7.04
N ASP A 112 10.25 -21.85 -5.89
CA ASP A 112 11.55 -22.49 -5.79
C ASP A 112 11.56 -23.78 -6.62
N LYS A 113 12.47 -23.89 -7.61
CA LYS A 113 12.53 -25.03 -8.54
C LYS A 113 12.86 -26.36 -7.82
N LYS A 114 13.26 -26.32 -6.55
CA LYS A 114 13.50 -27.51 -5.72
C LYS A 114 12.24 -28.19 -5.16
N ALA A 115 11.04 -27.68 -5.43
CA ALA A 115 9.76 -28.31 -5.04
C ALA A 115 8.88 -28.72 -6.23
N GLY A 116 9.48 -29.01 -7.39
CA GLY A 116 8.78 -29.11 -8.68
C GLY A 116 8.99 -30.38 -9.50
N GLU A 117 9.36 -31.52 -8.92
CA GLU A 117 9.14 -32.84 -9.56
C GLU A 117 8.06 -33.61 -8.82
N SER A 118 6.82 -33.17 -8.98
CA SER A 118 5.63 -34.02 -8.86
C SER A 118 4.39 -33.22 -9.21
N SER A 119 4.14 -33.06 -10.52
CA SER A 119 2.79 -33.24 -11.09
C SER A 119 2.77 -32.92 -12.59
N SER A 120 3.12 -33.90 -13.42
CA SER A 120 2.28 -34.25 -14.55
C SER A 120 2.25 -35.77 -14.66
N ARG A 121 1.04 -36.28 -14.79
CA ARG A 121 0.64 -37.67 -14.55
C ARG A 121 0.14 -38.21 -15.86
N GLU A 122 0.89 -39.10 -16.51
CA GLU A 122 0.36 -40.08 -17.48
C GLU A 122 1.08 -41.43 -17.34
N THR A 123 0.37 -42.37 -16.71
CA THR A 123 0.22 -43.82 -17.01
C THR A 123 1.39 -44.63 -17.60
N ASN A 124 2.01 -45.55 -16.83
CA ASN A 124 1.72 -47.01 -16.71
C ASN A 124 2.93 -47.83 -16.16
N PRO A 125 2.74 -49.09 -15.72
CA PRO A 125 3.31 -49.60 -14.46
C PRO A 125 4.55 -50.50 -14.61
N GLY A 126 5.37 -50.57 -13.55
CA GLY A 126 6.50 -51.50 -13.46
C GLY A 126 7.09 -51.60 -12.06
N LEU A 127 6.59 -52.57 -11.29
CA LEU A 127 7.25 -53.37 -10.26
C LEU A 127 8.49 -52.80 -9.52
N ALA A 128 8.33 -52.46 -8.23
CA ALA A 128 9.21 -52.94 -7.15
C ALA A 128 8.62 -52.63 -5.76
N ARG A 129 8.75 -53.61 -4.86
CA ARG A 129 8.10 -53.78 -3.55
C ARG A 129 8.69 -52.92 -2.43
N GLU A 130 7.82 -52.68 -1.44
CA GLU A 130 8.02 -52.70 0.03
C GLU A 130 9.28 -51.96 0.53
N GLU A 131 9.20 -50.78 1.14
CA GLU A 131 8.94 -50.57 2.58
C GLU A 131 8.64 -49.07 2.81
N LYS A 132 7.42 -48.66 3.22
CA LYS A 132 7.11 -47.27 3.70
C LYS A 132 5.68 -47.08 4.23
N SER A 133 5.09 -48.04 4.95
CA SER A 133 3.65 -47.99 5.24
C SER A 133 3.22 -47.06 6.40
N SER A 134 4.11 -46.58 7.27
CA SER A 134 3.67 -45.91 8.52
C SER A 134 3.79 -44.38 8.52
N ARG A 135 4.71 -43.80 7.74
CA ARG A 135 4.93 -42.33 7.72
C ARG A 135 4.02 -41.60 6.74
N ASP A 136 3.59 -42.23 5.65
CA ASP A 136 2.77 -41.58 4.63
C ASP A 136 1.31 -41.37 5.06
N VAL A 137 0.75 -42.25 5.91
CA VAL A 137 -0.62 -42.10 6.42
C VAL A 137 -0.72 -40.91 7.39
N HIS A 138 0.28 -40.73 8.27
CA HIS A 138 0.32 -39.58 9.17
C HIS A 138 0.56 -38.25 8.44
N ARG A 139 1.37 -38.25 7.37
CA ARG A 139 1.62 -37.06 6.55
C ARG A 139 0.39 -36.63 5.74
N LYS A 140 -0.45 -37.58 5.30
CA LYS A 140 -1.72 -37.29 4.63
C LYS A 140 -2.74 -36.69 5.59
N ASN A 141 -2.92 -37.29 6.77
CA ASN A 141 -3.84 -36.76 7.80
C ASN A 141 -3.43 -35.38 8.33
N ALA A 142 -2.12 -35.09 8.44
CA ALA A 142 -1.64 -33.78 8.86
C ALA A 142 -1.90 -32.70 7.78
N ARG A 143 -1.68 -33.01 6.50
CA ARG A 143 -1.95 -32.08 5.39
C ARG A 143 -3.43 -31.78 5.23
N GLU A 144 -4.28 -32.77 5.41
CA GLU A 144 -5.74 -32.61 5.33
C GLU A 144 -6.28 -31.71 6.45
N ARG A 145 -5.80 -31.88 7.69
CA ARG A 145 -6.13 -31.00 8.81
C ARG A 145 -5.66 -29.56 8.60
N ILE A 146 -4.48 -29.37 8.02
CA ILE A 146 -3.95 -28.04 7.70
C ILE A 146 -4.81 -27.37 6.61
N ALA A 147 -5.19 -28.12 5.56
CA ALA A 147 -6.04 -27.61 4.48
C ALA A 147 -7.43 -27.22 4.99
N GLU A 148 -8.06 -28.05 5.82
CA GLU A 148 -9.35 -27.78 6.45
C GLU A 148 -9.30 -26.55 7.36
N THR A 149 -8.27 -26.46 8.20
CA THR A 149 -8.07 -25.30 9.09
C THR A 149 -7.85 -24.01 8.29
N THR A 150 -7.13 -24.08 7.17
CA THR A 150 -6.85 -22.92 6.32
C THR A 150 -8.12 -22.40 5.63
N LEU A 151 -8.97 -23.30 5.13
CA LEU A 151 -10.25 -22.93 4.52
C LEU A 151 -11.21 -22.28 5.52
N GLU A 152 -11.26 -22.79 6.75
CA GLU A 152 -12.11 -22.23 7.80
C GLU A 152 -11.63 -20.84 8.24
N ILE A 153 -10.32 -20.63 8.35
CA ILE A 153 -9.73 -19.31 8.63
C ILE A 153 -10.07 -18.32 7.51
N GLN A 154 -9.88 -18.70 6.24
CA GLN A 154 -10.21 -17.84 5.10
C GLN A 154 -11.69 -17.47 5.07
N ARG A 155 -12.58 -18.43 5.32
CA ARG A 155 -14.03 -18.18 5.37
C ARG A 155 -14.41 -17.21 6.47
N ARG A 156 -13.81 -17.36 7.66
CA ARG A 156 -14.03 -16.46 8.80
C ARG A 156 -13.53 -15.05 8.51
N GLU A 157 -12.40 -14.92 7.82
CA GLU A 157 -11.84 -13.62 7.44
C GLU A 157 -12.69 -12.92 6.37
N GLN A 158 -13.18 -13.65 5.37
CA GLN A 158 -14.11 -13.13 4.38
C GLN A 158 -15.42 -12.64 5.02
N LEU A 159 -15.99 -13.38 5.97
CA LEU A 159 -17.19 -12.97 6.68
C LEU A 159 -16.96 -11.68 7.50
N LYS A 160 -15.81 -11.56 8.17
CA LYS A 160 -15.44 -10.33 8.89
C LYS A 160 -15.28 -9.15 7.94
N GLN A 161 -14.60 -9.34 6.81
CA GLN A 161 -14.44 -8.28 5.82
C GLN A 161 -15.78 -7.82 5.23
N ARG A 162 -16.69 -8.75 4.93
CA ARG A 162 -18.04 -8.42 4.44
C ARG A 162 -18.83 -7.62 5.47
N LYS A 163 -18.74 -7.98 6.75
CA LYS A 163 -19.41 -7.26 7.83
C LYS A 163 -18.86 -5.83 7.99
N LEU A 164 -17.54 -5.67 8.00
CA LEU A 164 -16.91 -4.35 8.06
C LEU A 164 -17.25 -3.48 6.84
N ALA A 165 -17.31 -4.08 5.64
CA ALA A 165 -17.69 -3.38 4.42
C ALA A 165 -19.15 -2.92 4.44
N GLU A 166 -20.05 -3.71 5.03
CA GLU A 166 -21.45 -3.35 5.21
C GLU A 166 -21.61 -2.20 6.22
N GLU A 167 -20.92 -2.27 7.36
CA GLU A 167 -20.91 -1.20 8.37
C GLU A 167 -20.36 0.12 7.80
N GLU A 168 -19.27 0.07 7.03
CA GLU A 168 -18.71 1.27 6.38
C GLU A 168 -19.65 1.81 5.28
N ARG A 169 -20.28 0.93 4.50
CA ARG A 169 -21.28 1.34 3.52
C ARG A 169 -22.46 2.05 4.18
N GLU A 170 -22.96 1.55 5.30
CA GLU A 170 -24.04 2.20 6.05
C GLU A 170 -23.62 3.55 6.63
N ARG A 171 -22.37 3.69 7.06
CA ARG A 171 -21.80 4.96 7.51
C ARG A 171 -21.74 5.97 6.37
N ILE A 172 -21.24 5.56 5.21
CA ILE A 172 -21.19 6.41 4.01
C ILE A 172 -22.60 6.81 3.57
N ILE A 173 -23.55 5.88 3.52
CA ILE A 173 -24.94 6.17 3.15
C ILE A 173 -25.56 7.20 4.11
N ARG A 174 -25.27 7.12 5.41
CA ARG A 174 -25.74 8.10 6.40
C ARG A 174 -25.16 9.48 6.15
N LEU A 175 -23.84 9.59 5.91
CA LEU A 175 -23.18 10.85 5.59
C LEU A 175 -23.75 11.45 4.30
N VAL A 176 -23.84 10.67 3.22
CA VAL A 176 -24.40 11.12 1.93
C VAL A 176 -25.84 11.57 2.08
N ARG A 177 -26.65 10.90 2.90
CA ARG A 177 -28.04 11.32 3.17
C ARG A 177 -28.08 12.66 3.93
N ALA A 178 -27.19 12.88 4.89
CA ALA A 178 -27.09 14.14 5.62
C ALA A 178 -26.69 15.30 4.67
N ASP A 179 -25.62 15.13 3.88
CA ASP A 179 -25.19 16.12 2.87
C ASP A 179 -26.29 16.42 1.85
N ARG A 180 -27.02 15.38 1.40
CA ARG A 180 -28.14 15.57 0.46
C ARG A 180 -29.30 16.33 1.08
N ALA A 181 -29.58 16.11 2.38
CA ALA A 181 -30.61 16.85 3.10
C ALA A 181 -30.21 18.31 3.31
N GLU A 182 -28.93 18.59 3.61
CA GLU A 182 -28.39 19.95 3.73
C GLU A 182 -28.52 20.72 2.41
N ARG A 183 -28.07 20.13 1.29
CA ARG A 183 -28.23 20.76 -0.03
C ARG A 183 -29.69 21.04 -0.36
N LYS A 184 -30.58 20.07 -0.10
CA LYS A 184 -32.01 20.24 -0.37
C LYS A 184 -32.62 21.34 0.50
N ALA A 185 -32.25 21.43 1.77
CA ALA A 185 -32.72 22.49 2.67
C ALA A 185 -32.23 23.87 2.21
N LEU A 186 -30.97 23.95 1.75
CA LEU A 186 -30.40 25.18 1.22
C LEU A 186 -31.11 25.62 -0.06
N ASP A 187 -31.34 24.69 -1.00
CA ASP A 187 -32.11 24.96 -2.22
C ASP A 187 -33.55 25.38 -1.91
N GLU A 188 -34.22 24.74 -0.94
CA GLU A 188 -35.57 25.12 -0.50
C GLU A 188 -35.60 26.51 0.17
N THR A 189 -34.56 26.88 0.93
CA THR A 189 -34.45 28.25 1.47
C THR A 189 -34.13 29.28 0.39
N HIS A 190 -33.24 28.94 -0.55
CA HIS A 190 -32.81 29.83 -1.62
C HIS A 190 -33.94 30.09 -2.61
N HIS A 191 -34.74 29.07 -2.94
CA HIS A 191 -35.96 29.27 -3.74
C HIS A 191 -37.04 30.06 -3.00
N ARG A 192 -37.18 29.92 -1.67
CA ARG A 192 -38.11 30.76 -0.88
C ARG A 192 -37.67 32.21 -0.77
N THR A 193 -36.38 32.51 -0.83
CA THR A 193 -35.86 33.89 -0.80
C THR A 193 -35.84 34.57 -2.17
N LEU A 194 -35.92 33.81 -3.27
CA LEU A 194 -35.98 34.37 -4.64
C LEU A 194 -37.42 34.70 -5.09
N ASP A 195 -38.44 34.23 -4.38
CA ASP A 195 -39.85 34.60 -4.59
C ASP A 195 -40.29 35.81 -3.73
N ASP A 196 -39.39 36.42 -2.95
CA ASP A 196 -39.69 37.67 -2.24
C ASP A 196 -39.30 38.84 -3.17
N ASP A 197 -40.30 39.39 -3.89
CA ASP A 197 -40.27 40.67 -4.63
C ASP A 197 -39.95 41.89 -3.72
N LYS A 198 -39.29 41.68 -2.57
CA LYS A 198 -38.83 42.76 -1.73
C LYS A 198 -37.49 43.28 -2.29
N PRO A 199 -37.40 44.59 -2.58
CA PRO A 199 -36.15 45.17 -2.99
C PRO A 199 -35.10 44.92 -1.89
N LEU A 200 -33.94 44.42 -2.30
CA LEU A 200 -32.77 44.30 -1.43
C LEU A 200 -32.50 45.69 -0.83
N ASP A 201 -32.63 45.82 0.49
CA ASP A 201 -32.29 47.05 1.20
C ASP A 201 -30.77 47.20 1.23
N VAL A 202 -30.23 47.73 0.13
CA VAL A 202 -28.82 48.07 0.01
C VAL A 202 -28.60 49.37 0.80
N HIS A 203 -28.28 49.22 2.07
CA HIS A 203 -27.81 50.32 2.90
C HIS A 203 -26.38 50.68 2.50
N ASP A 204 -26.25 51.73 1.70
CA ASP A 204 -24.97 52.25 1.26
C ASP A 204 -24.36 53.13 2.38
N TYR A 205 -23.29 52.64 3.01
CA TYR A 205 -22.61 53.35 4.11
C TYR A 205 -21.66 54.46 3.62
N ILE A 206 -21.69 54.78 2.33
CA ILE A 206 -20.88 55.84 1.73
C ILE A 206 -21.48 57.19 2.11
N LYS A 207 -20.96 57.78 3.19
CA LYS A 207 -21.40 59.08 3.73
C LYS A 207 -21.12 60.28 2.82
N ASP A 208 -20.38 60.08 1.72
CA ASP A 208 -19.82 61.17 0.92
C ASP A 208 -19.97 60.88 -0.58
N ALA A 209 -21.14 61.26 -1.13
CA ALA A 209 -21.53 60.97 -2.52
C ALA A 209 -20.55 61.51 -3.57
N GLN A 210 -19.81 62.57 -3.25
CA GLN A 210 -18.81 63.15 -4.16
C GLN A 210 -17.58 62.25 -4.36
N LYS A 211 -17.32 61.31 -3.44
CA LYS A 211 -16.19 60.36 -3.54
C LYS A 211 -16.52 59.10 -4.33
N LEU A 212 -17.81 58.79 -4.56
CA LEU A 212 -18.22 57.64 -5.39
C LEU A 212 -17.70 57.74 -6.83
N HIS A 213 -17.59 58.95 -7.37
CA HIS A 213 -17.13 59.20 -8.74
C HIS A 213 -15.66 59.61 -8.83
N SER A 214 -14.89 59.44 -7.75
CA SER A 214 -13.46 59.71 -7.77
C SER A 214 -12.75 58.75 -8.72
N SER A 215 -11.99 59.27 -9.68
CA SER A 215 -11.12 58.48 -10.56
C SER A 215 -9.95 57.81 -9.84
N LYS A 216 -9.77 58.11 -8.54
CA LYS A 216 -8.73 57.55 -7.68
C LYS A 216 -9.37 57.03 -6.40
N CYS A 217 -9.15 55.76 -6.09
CA CYS A 217 -9.44 55.15 -4.80
C CYS A 217 -8.15 54.66 -4.15
N VAL A 218 -8.17 54.52 -2.82
CA VAL A 218 -7.08 53.93 -2.05
C VAL A 218 -7.60 52.63 -1.44
N LEU A 219 -6.93 51.53 -1.74
CA LEU A 219 -7.24 50.23 -1.16
C LEU A 219 -6.38 50.04 0.09
N GLN A 220 -7.03 49.86 1.24
CA GLN A 220 -6.36 49.57 2.50
C GLN A 220 -6.58 48.09 2.83
N ILE A 221 -5.51 47.29 2.87
CA ILE A 221 -5.60 45.85 3.09
C ILE A 221 -5.09 45.52 4.49
N ARG A 222 -5.94 44.91 5.32
CA ARG A 222 -5.57 44.44 6.64
C ARG A 222 -5.22 42.95 6.60
N MET A 223 -3.98 42.64 6.94
CA MET A 223 -3.43 41.29 6.99
C MET A 223 -3.86 40.56 8.29
N THR A 224 -3.75 39.24 8.31
CA THR A 224 -4.11 38.39 9.47
C THR A 224 -3.23 38.63 10.69
N ASP A 225 -2.05 39.20 10.50
CA ASP A 225 -1.14 39.66 11.58
C ASP A 225 -1.50 41.06 12.11
N GLY A 226 -2.61 41.64 11.64
CA GLY A 226 -3.11 42.94 12.05
C GLY A 226 -2.39 44.13 11.42
N LYS A 227 -1.37 43.91 10.59
CA LYS A 227 -0.69 44.98 9.84
C LYS A 227 -1.56 45.43 8.67
N THR A 228 -1.39 46.70 8.29
CA THR A 228 -2.18 47.30 7.21
C THR A 228 -1.26 47.83 6.12
N LEU A 229 -1.58 47.52 4.86
CA LEU A 229 -0.94 47.99 3.64
C LEU A 229 -1.80 49.05 2.96
#